data_AF-A0A812QC89-F1
#
_entry.id   AF-A0A812QC89-F1
#
_cell.length_a   1.000
_cell.length_b   1.000
_cell.length_c   1.000
_cell.angle_alpha   90.00
_cell.angle_beta   90.00
_cell.angle_gamma   90.00
#
_symmetry.space_group_name_H-M   'P 1'
#
loop_
_entity.id
_entity.type
_entity.pdbx_description
1 polymer ?
#
loop_
_entity_poly.entity_id
_entity_poly.type
_entity_poly.pdbx_seq_one_letter_code
_entity_poly.pdbx_strand_id
1 'polypeptide(L)'
;MASTGTPLSRARSNLDFVTRKDLDNVLSGPVPWYVKTLFEGILKSTSPGVDAESWQQMSELLRADVDLISKLQAFEPEDSDKHRIRDILHAELEVTSLRSEFMAQFSPACVLLLRWCHALGDACGCPPPTFPMTEEHLQDAQEKAQEAREERERMAREKTEKLRSEAKVLETPASPVSEEPKGRLQLQSVLSGEVFATLKGALPAWTYKDIADRMRPLLPSDVGTITLFAGEAMEPMEHYTATLESLGVLDDSQEGQIQYTVDTAEAFLETAGKRLDLPNGSDELQGELRRMLTEATRSLDYLSKADVAEVRALNKPPRAIQLVMEAVALLMAHPFDSWKSLRAMMDDKLFLTKLLQLDAHRVSPEVLAQVHWYIANPDLLPGQVKNISRAAASLCSWTRGVYDVAVIVSRYRALQAA
;
A
#
# COMPACT_ATOMS: atom_id res chain seq x y z
N MET A 1 21.82 0.49 -30.12
CA MET A 1 22.39 0.10 -28.82
C MET A 1 21.96 -1.33 -28.56
N ALA A 2 22.91 -2.21 -28.27
CA ALA A 2 22.73 -3.66 -28.28
C ALA A 2 21.63 -4.14 -27.32
N SER A 3 20.98 -5.24 -27.70
CA SER A 3 19.94 -5.98 -26.98
C SER A 3 20.12 -5.97 -25.45
N THR A 4 19.32 -5.18 -24.74
CA THR A 4 19.03 -5.36 -23.31
C THR A 4 17.85 -6.32 -23.12
N GLY A 5 17.80 -7.38 -23.92
CA GLY A 5 16.80 -8.44 -23.80
C GLY A 5 17.05 -9.20 -22.50
N THR A 6 16.03 -9.30 -21.65
CA THR A 6 16.10 -10.17 -20.48
C THR A 6 16.15 -11.62 -20.98
N PRO A 7 17.17 -12.43 -20.64
CA PRO A 7 17.23 -13.80 -21.13
C PRO A 7 16.01 -14.59 -20.64
N LEU A 8 15.51 -15.53 -21.44
CA LEU A 8 14.29 -16.30 -21.13
C LEU A 8 14.38 -16.99 -19.76
N SER A 9 15.54 -17.46 -19.33
CA SER A 9 15.76 -18.01 -17.97
C SER A 9 15.43 -16.99 -16.87
N ARG A 10 15.90 -15.75 -17.00
CA ARG A 10 15.62 -14.67 -16.04
C ARG A 10 14.18 -14.20 -16.13
N ALA A 11 13.60 -14.17 -17.34
CA ALA A 11 12.19 -13.81 -17.51
C ALA A 11 11.25 -14.84 -16.87
N ARG A 12 11.60 -16.13 -16.92
CA ARG A 12 10.91 -17.21 -16.18
C ARG A 12 10.97 -16.99 -14.66
N SER A 13 12.15 -16.77 -14.08
CA SER A 13 12.28 -16.52 -12.64
C SER A 13 11.53 -15.26 -12.18
N ASN A 14 11.47 -14.23 -13.01
CA ASN A 14 10.72 -13.01 -12.66
C ASN A 14 9.21 -13.27 -12.49
N LEU A 15 8.67 -14.38 -13.00
CA LEU A 15 7.27 -14.75 -12.78
C LEU A 15 6.98 -15.19 -11.32
N ASP A 16 8.01 -15.46 -10.50
CA ASP A 16 7.86 -15.74 -9.05
C ASP A 16 7.17 -14.59 -8.30
N PHE A 17 7.27 -13.36 -8.85
CA PHE A 17 6.64 -12.16 -8.29
C PHE A 17 5.19 -11.97 -8.74
N VAL A 18 4.64 -12.85 -9.58
CA VAL A 18 3.24 -12.82 -10.01
C VAL A 18 2.44 -13.76 -9.11
N THR A 19 1.69 -13.19 -8.15
CA THR A 19 0.83 -14.02 -7.30
C THR A 19 -0.46 -14.40 -8.02
N ARG A 20 -1.09 -15.49 -7.59
CA ARG A 20 -2.39 -15.89 -8.12
C ARG A 20 -3.45 -14.81 -7.93
N LYS A 21 -3.40 -14.11 -6.80
CA LYS A 21 -4.28 -12.97 -6.50
C LYS A 21 -4.09 -11.83 -7.49
N ASP A 22 -2.85 -11.52 -7.88
CA ASP A 22 -2.57 -10.49 -8.89
C ASP A 22 -3.15 -10.85 -10.25
N LEU A 23 -3.03 -12.12 -10.64
CA LEU A 23 -3.59 -12.63 -11.88
C LEU A 23 -5.13 -12.61 -11.83
N ASP A 24 -5.76 -13.07 -10.75
CA ASP A 24 -7.22 -13.03 -10.60
C ASP A 24 -7.75 -11.59 -10.61
N ASN A 25 -7.01 -10.63 -10.07
CA ASN A 25 -7.32 -9.20 -10.17
C ASN A 25 -7.23 -8.70 -11.62
N VAL A 26 -6.26 -9.16 -12.41
CA VAL A 26 -6.13 -8.79 -13.83
C VAL A 26 -7.23 -9.45 -14.66
N LEU A 27 -7.57 -10.71 -14.39
CA LEU A 27 -8.58 -11.47 -15.12
C LEU A 27 -10.02 -11.12 -14.70
N SER A 28 -10.21 -10.36 -13.62
CA SER A 28 -11.53 -9.92 -13.15
C SER A 28 -11.94 -8.60 -13.79
N GLY A 29 -12.97 -8.65 -14.63
CA GLY A 29 -13.56 -7.48 -15.29
C GLY A 29 -12.89 -7.12 -16.63
N PRO A 30 -13.33 -6.04 -17.28
CA PRO A 30 -12.84 -5.64 -18.59
C PRO A 30 -11.36 -5.28 -18.52
N VAL A 31 -10.65 -5.47 -19.63
CA VAL A 31 -9.25 -5.08 -19.78
C VAL A 31 -9.09 -4.25 -21.04
N PRO A 32 -8.08 -3.37 -21.09
CA PRO A 32 -7.69 -2.71 -22.33
C PRO A 32 -7.31 -3.73 -23.40
N TRP A 33 -7.53 -3.36 -24.66
CA TRP A 33 -7.25 -4.22 -25.82
C TRP A 33 -5.83 -4.79 -25.82
N TYR A 34 -4.86 -3.99 -25.40
CA TYR A 34 -3.45 -4.38 -25.37
C TYR A 34 -3.11 -5.41 -24.28
N VAL A 35 -3.87 -5.41 -23.17
CA VAL A 35 -3.79 -6.46 -22.14
C VAL A 35 -4.44 -7.75 -22.66
N LYS A 36 -5.56 -7.63 -23.38
CA LYS A 36 -6.17 -8.77 -24.07
C LYS A 36 -5.16 -9.42 -25.04
N THR A 37 -4.50 -8.63 -25.88
CA THR A 37 -3.49 -9.12 -26.82
C THR A 37 -2.33 -9.84 -26.15
N LEU A 38 -1.86 -9.37 -24.98
CA LEU A 38 -0.84 -10.07 -24.20
C LEU A 38 -1.30 -11.50 -23.83
N PHE A 39 -2.49 -11.63 -23.25
CA PHE A 39 -3.01 -12.92 -22.84
C PHE A 39 -3.37 -13.83 -24.02
N GLU A 40 -3.80 -13.23 -25.13
CA GLU A 40 -4.03 -13.94 -26.38
C GLU A 40 -2.73 -14.54 -26.93
N GLY A 41 -1.65 -13.76 -26.95
CA GLY A 41 -0.31 -14.22 -27.32
C GLY A 41 0.20 -15.34 -26.41
N ILE A 42 -0.01 -15.24 -25.10
CA ILE A 42 0.35 -16.29 -24.13
C ILE A 42 -0.41 -17.58 -24.41
N LEU A 43 -1.74 -17.52 -24.59
CA LEU A 43 -2.56 -18.70 -24.83
C LEU A 43 -2.21 -19.38 -26.15
N LYS A 44 -2.16 -18.61 -27.25
CA LYS A 44 -1.86 -19.16 -28.58
C LYS A 44 -0.44 -19.74 -28.66
N SER A 45 0.53 -19.15 -27.97
CA SER A 45 1.91 -19.66 -27.97
C SER A 45 2.06 -20.95 -27.15
N THR A 46 1.41 -21.04 -25.99
CA THR A 46 1.60 -22.15 -25.03
C THR A 46 0.59 -23.28 -25.15
N SER A 47 -0.60 -23.01 -25.68
CA SER A 47 -1.73 -23.96 -25.73
C SER A 47 -2.30 -24.03 -27.16
N PRO A 48 -1.65 -24.77 -28.08
CA PRO A 48 -2.12 -24.89 -29.46
C PRO A 48 -3.51 -25.55 -29.51
N GLY A 49 -4.46 -24.91 -30.20
CA GLY A 49 -5.83 -25.40 -30.40
C GLY A 49 -6.87 -24.84 -29.43
N VAL A 50 -6.47 -23.95 -28.50
CA VAL A 50 -7.40 -23.21 -27.65
C VAL A 50 -7.74 -21.87 -28.32
N ASP A 51 -8.92 -21.80 -28.93
CA ASP A 51 -9.43 -20.57 -29.53
C ASP A 51 -10.37 -19.85 -28.54
N ALA A 52 -10.01 -18.63 -28.16
CA ALA A 52 -10.82 -17.75 -27.33
C ALA A 52 -11.13 -16.46 -28.10
N GLU A 53 -12.37 -16.31 -28.57
CA GLU A 53 -12.78 -15.16 -29.38
C GLU A 53 -13.10 -13.93 -28.50
N SER A 54 -13.54 -14.17 -27.27
CA SER A 54 -13.90 -13.12 -26.32
C SER A 54 -12.95 -13.08 -25.10
N TRP A 55 -12.83 -11.89 -24.51
CA TRP A 55 -12.11 -11.73 -23.24
C TRP A 55 -12.70 -12.58 -22.12
N GLN A 56 -14.03 -12.77 -22.09
CA GLN A 56 -14.70 -13.58 -21.07
C GLN A 56 -14.23 -15.03 -21.13
N GLN A 57 -14.27 -15.65 -22.31
CA GLN A 57 -13.78 -17.02 -22.52
C GLN A 57 -12.29 -17.14 -22.14
N MET A 58 -11.48 -16.19 -22.59
CA MET A 58 -10.05 -16.13 -22.27
C MET A 58 -9.80 -16.08 -20.76
N SER A 59 -10.53 -15.21 -20.07
CA SER A 59 -10.40 -15.01 -18.62
C SER A 59 -10.84 -16.23 -17.83
N GLU A 60 -11.85 -16.97 -18.30
CA GLU A 60 -12.33 -18.21 -17.67
C GLU A 60 -11.32 -19.34 -17.82
N LEU A 61 -10.74 -19.51 -19.01
CA LEU A 61 -9.70 -20.51 -19.28
C LEU A 61 -8.46 -20.26 -18.42
N LEU A 62 -7.98 -19.01 -18.41
CA LEU A 62 -6.82 -18.61 -17.60
C LEU A 62 -7.11 -18.70 -16.09
N ARG A 63 -8.37 -18.45 -15.67
CA ARG A 63 -8.76 -18.59 -14.27
C ARG A 63 -8.89 -20.06 -13.87
N ALA A 64 -9.33 -20.94 -14.76
CA ALA A 64 -9.42 -22.37 -14.50
C ALA A 64 -8.04 -23.03 -14.36
N ASP A 65 -7.01 -22.49 -15.02
CA ASP A 65 -5.63 -23.00 -14.91
C ASP A 65 -4.93 -22.46 -13.65
N VAL A 66 -4.96 -23.25 -12.57
CA VAL A 66 -4.35 -22.90 -11.27
C VAL A 66 -2.81 -22.86 -11.37
N ASP A 67 -2.23 -23.69 -12.23
CA ASP A 67 -0.78 -23.86 -12.40
C ASP A 67 -0.20 -23.03 -13.56
N LEU A 68 -0.95 -22.06 -14.09
CA LEU A 68 -0.53 -21.27 -15.25
C LEU A 68 0.89 -20.70 -15.09
N ILE A 69 1.18 -20.05 -13.96
CA ILE A 69 2.50 -19.43 -13.73
C ILE A 69 3.59 -20.49 -13.73
N SER A 70 3.39 -21.60 -13.02
CA SER A 70 4.32 -22.73 -12.98
C SER A 70 4.57 -23.32 -14.38
N LYS A 71 3.52 -23.41 -15.22
CA LYS A 71 3.64 -23.85 -16.61
C LYS A 71 4.45 -22.87 -17.45
N LEU A 72 4.21 -21.57 -17.33
CA LEU A 72 4.99 -20.54 -18.04
C LEU A 72 6.47 -20.51 -17.60
N GLN A 73 6.73 -20.78 -16.32
CA GLN A 73 8.08 -20.93 -15.78
C GLN A 73 8.79 -22.18 -16.32
N ALA A 74 8.07 -23.29 -16.48
CA ALA A 74 8.62 -24.52 -17.03
C ALA A 74 8.65 -24.54 -18.57
N PHE A 75 7.96 -23.60 -19.23
CA PHE A 75 7.80 -23.60 -20.68
C PHE A 75 9.13 -23.36 -21.40
N GLU A 76 9.49 -24.30 -22.26
CA GLU A 76 10.67 -24.24 -23.10
C GLU A 76 10.25 -24.63 -24.53
N PRO A 77 10.44 -23.74 -25.53
CA PRO A 77 9.97 -23.99 -26.87
C PRO A 77 10.82 -25.07 -27.56
N GLU A 78 10.18 -26.14 -28.01
CA GLU A 78 10.81 -27.15 -28.86
C GLU A 78 11.22 -26.55 -30.22
N ASP A 79 12.28 -27.08 -30.83
CA ASP A 79 12.80 -26.55 -32.10
C ASP A 79 11.77 -26.58 -33.24
N SER A 80 10.84 -27.55 -33.22
CA SER A 80 9.71 -27.67 -34.15
C SER A 80 8.68 -26.54 -34.00
N ASP A 81 8.49 -26.02 -32.79
CA ASP A 81 7.44 -25.04 -32.44
C ASP A 81 7.93 -23.59 -32.53
N LYS A 82 9.25 -23.35 -32.55
CA LYS A 82 9.83 -22.00 -32.56
C LYS A 82 9.29 -21.11 -33.67
N HIS A 83 9.12 -21.65 -34.89
CA HIS A 83 8.57 -20.88 -36.00
C HIS A 83 7.11 -20.48 -35.77
N ARG A 84 6.28 -21.40 -35.26
CA ARG A 84 4.87 -21.14 -34.92
C ARG A 84 4.76 -20.08 -33.82
N ILE A 85 5.51 -20.25 -32.74
CA ILE A 85 5.52 -19.32 -31.61
C ILE A 85 6.00 -17.94 -32.05
N ARG A 86 7.07 -17.88 -32.85
CA ARG A 86 7.56 -16.63 -33.44
C ARG A 86 6.46 -15.95 -34.24
N ASP A 87 5.80 -16.65 -35.15
CA ASP A 87 4.80 -16.03 -36.04
C ASP A 87 3.57 -15.55 -35.25
N ILE A 88 3.16 -16.28 -34.21
CA ILE A 88 2.09 -15.85 -33.28
C ILE A 88 2.51 -14.61 -32.50
N LEU A 89 3.67 -14.64 -31.83
CA LEU A 89 4.12 -13.51 -31.02
C LEU A 89 4.42 -12.30 -31.88
N HIS A 90 4.93 -12.49 -33.09
CA HIS A 90 5.12 -11.42 -34.05
C HIS A 90 3.78 -10.83 -34.49
N ALA A 91 2.80 -11.64 -34.91
CA ALA A 91 1.49 -11.14 -35.33
C ALA A 91 0.75 -10.40 -34.19
N GLU A 92 0.81 -10.91 -32.96
CA GLU A 92 0.09 -10.35 -31.82
C GLU A 92 0.85 -9.17 -31.17
N LEU A 93 2.18 -9.24 -31.06
CA LEU A 93 2.98 -8.23 -30.34
C LEU A 93 3.55 -7.13 -31.26
N GLU A 94 3.75 -7.37 -32.55
CA GLU A 94 4.16 -6.31 -33.48
C GLU A 94 3.03 -5.32 -33.79
N VAL A 95 1.79 -5.77 -33.85
CA VAL A 95 0.62 -4.89 -34.10
C VAL A 95 0.44 -3.89 -32.95
N THR A 96 1.11 -4.08 -31.82
CA THR A 96 0.84 -3.35 -30.58
C THR A 96 2.04 -2.61 -29.99
N SER A 97 3.27 -2.88 -30.42
CA SER A 97 4.50 -2.24 -29.92
C SER A 97 4.52 -2.12 -28.39
N LEU A 98 4.06 -3.18 -27.72
CA LEU A 98 3.79 -3.18 -26.29
C LEU A 98 5.07 -2.98 -25.49
N ARG A 99 5.13 -1.91 -24.71
CA ARG A 99 6.23 -1.67 -23.77
C ARG A 99 5.81 -1.91 -22.33
N SER A 100 6.80 -2.18 -21.47
CA SER A 100 6.58 -2.37 -20.03
C SER A 100 5.85 -1.20 -19.38
N GLU A 101 6.05 0.02 -19.87
CA GLU A 101 5.45 1.23 -19.30
C GLU A 101 3.92 1.23 -19.43
N PHE A 102 3.37 0.66 -20.50
CA PHE A 102 1.92 0.53 -20.72
C PHE A 102 1.29 -0.51 -19.81
N MET A 103 1.94 -1.67 -19.70
CA MET A 103 1.48 -2.72 -18.82
C MET A 103 1.53 -2.28 -17.35
N ALA A 104 2.54 -1.48 -16.98
CA ALA A 104 2.68 -0.94 -15.63
C ALA A 104 1.53 0.01 -15.26
N GLN A 105 0.93 0.69 -16.24
CA GLN A 105 -0.26 1.50 -16.01
C GLN A 105 -1.48 0.66 -15.67
N PHE A 106 -1.53 -0.62 -16.04
CA PHE A 106 -2.65 -1.50 -15.74
C PHE A 106 -2.35 -2.37 -14.51
N SER A 107 -1.32 -3.22 -14.59
CA SER A 107 -0.90 -4.13 -13.53
C SER A 107 0.59 -4.50 -13.65
N PRO A 108 1.36 -4.50 -12.54
CA PRO A 108 2.73 -5.01 -12.52
C PRO A 108 2.86 -6.45 -13.02
N ALA A 109 1.84 -7.30 -12.80
CA ALA A 109 1.85 -8.68 -13.29
C ALA A 109 1.91 -8.75 -14.82
N CYS A 110 1.18 -7.86 -15.51
CA CYS A 110 1.20 -7.77 -16.97
C CYS A 110 2.59 -7.36 -17.51
N VAL A 111 3.37 -6.60 -16.74
CA VAL A 111 4.75 -6.22 -17.12
C VAL A 111 5.65 -7.43 -17.16
N LEU A 112 5.55 -8.29 -16.15
CA LEU A 112 6.37 -9.49 -16.01
C LEU A 112 6.00 -10.53 -17.08
N LEU A 113 4.70 -10.70 -17.34
CA LEU A 113 4.19 -11.54 -18.41
C LEU A 113 4.60 -11.04 -19.80
N LEU A 114 4.53 -9.73 -20.06
CA LEU A 114 4.99 -9.15 -21.33
C LEU A 114 6.50 -9.35 -21.53
N ARG A 115 7.30 -9.16 -20.48
CA ARG A 115 8.75 -9.43 -20.53
C ARG A 115 9.06 -10.90 -20.82
N TRP A 116 8.25 -11.80 -20.28
CA TRP A 116 8.35 -13.22 -20.60
C TRP A 116 8.01 -13.49 -22.08
N CYS A 117 6.95 -12.88 -22.62
CA CYS A 117 6.61 -13.00 -24.04
C CYS A 117 7.71 -12.45 -24.97
N HIS A 118 8.30 -11.30 -24.64
CA HIS A 118 9.43 -10.76 -25.40
C HIS A 118 10.64 -11.67 -25.35
N ALA A 119 11.00 -12.19 -24.17
CA ALA A 119 12.12 -13.11 -24.03
C ALA A 119 11.88 -14.45 -24.76
N LEU A 120 10.62 -14.91 -24.82
CA LEU A 120 10.22 -16.08 -25.60
C LEU A 120 10.31 -15.79 -27.10
N GLY A 121 9.85 -14.63 -27.54
CA GLY A 121 9.97 -14.16 -28.92
C GLY A 121 11.43 -14.07 -29.36
N ASP A 122 12.29 -13.46 -28.54
CA ASP A 122 13.74 -13.37 -28.78
C ASP A 122 14.36 -14.77 -28.91
N ALA A 123 13.99 -15.71 -28.02
CA ALA A 123 14.47 -17.09 -28.08
C ALA A 123 13.99 -17.85 -29.33
N CYS A 124 12.85 -17.45 -29.91
CA CYS A 124 12.31 -17.99 -31.16
C CYS A 124 12.75 -17.20 -32.41
N GLY A 125 13.58 -16.16 -32.27
CA GLY A 125 14.10 -15.36 -33.37
C GLY A 125 13.11 -14.34 -33.93
N CYS A 126 12.26 -13.76 -33.09
CA CYS A 126 11.37 -12.66 -33.47
C CYS A 126 12.19 -11.41 -33.85
N PRO A 127 11.97 -10.80 -35.02
CA PRO A 127 12.63 -9.54 -35.37
C PRO A 127 12.21 -8.39 -34.43
N PRO A 128 13.05 -7.33 -34.33
CA PRO A 128 12.70 -6.13 -33.59
C PRO A 128 11.53 -5.40 -34.27
N PRO A 129 10.69 -4.70 -33.50
CA PRO A 129 9.51 -4.02 -34.02
C PRO A 129 9.90 -2.98 -35.07
N THR A 130 9.19 -2.98 -36.19
CA THR A 130 9.50 -2.14 -37.36
C THR A 130 9.06 -0.69 -37.19
N PHE A 131 8.03 -0.44 -36.38
CA PHE A 131 7.44 0.88 -36.20
C PHE A 131 7.67 1.41 -34.78
N PRO A 132 8.36 2.55 -34.61
CA PRO A 132 8.48 3.20 -33.32
C PRO A 132 7.16 3.85 -32.93
N MET A 133 6.75 3.64 -31.68
CA MET A 133 5.47 4.11 -31.16
C MET A 133 5.46 5.63 -30.93
N THR A 134 4.39 6.31 -31.38
CA THR A 134 4.18 7.76 -31.17
C THR A 134 3.61 8.08 -29.78
N GLU A 135 3.68 9.35 -29.37
CA GLU A 135 3.13 9.86 -28.11
C GLU A 135 1.60 9.74 -28.02
N GLU A 136 0.90 9.80 -29.16
CA GLU A 136 -0.56 9.62 -29.24
C GLU A 136 -0.99 8.22 -28.79
N HIS A 137 -0.24 7.17 -29.16
CA HIS A 137 -0.54 5.82 -28.69
C HIS A 137 -0.35 5.67 -27.17
N LEU A 138 0.52 6.48 -26.56
CA LEU A 138 0.71 6.50 -25.10
C LEU A 138 -0.51 7.10 -24.40
N GLN A 139 -1.08 8.16 -24.97
CA GLN A 139 -2.26 8.83 -24.45
C GLN A 139 -3.51 7.93 -24.59
N ASP A 140 -3.72 7.32 -25.76
CA ASP A 140 -4.83 6.37 -25.99
C ASP A 140 -4.79 5.20 -25.01
N ALA A 141 -3.61 4.66 -24.74
CA ALA A 141 -3.48 3.57 -23.78
C ALA A 141 -3.71 4.01 -22.33
N GLN A 142 -3.31 5.23 -21.96
CA GLN A 142 -3.62 5.81 -20.65
C GLN A 142 -5.12 5.95 -20.44
N GLU A 143 -5.83 6.49 -21.44
CA GLU A 143 -7.28 6.65 -21.42
C GLU A 143 -7.98 5.29 -21.28
N LYS A 144 -7.64 4.32 -22.13
CA LYS A 144 -8.24 2.97 -22.06
C LYS A 144 -7.92 2.23 -20.76
N ALA A 145 -6.74 2.44 -20.18
CA ALA A 145 -6.38 1.88 -18.86
C ALA A 145 -7.26 2.47 -17.76
N GLN A 146 -7.54 3.77 -17.83
CA GLN A 146 -8.39 4.48 -16.88
C GLN A 146 -9.85 4.05 -17.03
N GLU A 147 -10.39 4.01 -18.24
CA GLU A 147 -11.75 3.53 -18.52
C GLU A 147 -11.97 2.11 -17.98
N ALA A 148 -11.03 1.18 -18.21
CA ALA A 148 -11.13 -0.18 -17.71
C ALA A 148 -11.12 -0.24 -16.17
N ARG A 149 -10.40 0.67 -15.50
CA ARG A 149 -10.38 0.77 -14.03
C ARG A 149 -11.69 1.34 -13.49
N GLU A 150 -12.18 2.42 -14.06
CA GLU A 150 -13.44 3.05 -13.68
C GLU A 150 -14.61 2.05 -13.83
N GLU A 151 -14.62 1.29 -14.92
CA GLU A 151 -15.64 0.26 -15.15
C GLU A 151 -15.55 -0.91 -14.14
N ARG A 152 -14.35 -1.32 -13.74
CA ARG A 152 -14.15 -2.31 -12.67
C ARG A 152 -14.63 -1.79 -11.32
N GLU A 153 -14.35 -0.53 -11.01
CA GLU A 153 -14.85 0.12 -9.81
C GLU A 153 -16.37 0.21 -9.81
N ARG A 154 -16.97 0.57 -10.95
CA ARG A 154 -18.42 0.60 -11.13
C ARG A 154 -19.04 -0.77 -10.85
N MET A 155 -18.52 -1.82 -11.47
CA MET A 155 -18.99 -3.19 -11.22
C MET A 155 -18.77 -3.64 -9.76
N ALA A 156 -17.66 -3.24 -9.13
CA ALA A 156 -17.39 -3.55 -7.73
C ALA A 156 -18.37 -2.82 -6.79
N ARG A 157 -18.70 -1.55 -7.09
CA ARG A 157 -19.71 -0.77 -6.35
C ARG A 157 -21.10 -1.35 -6.52
N GLU A 158 -21.50 -1.69 -7.75
CA GLU A 158 -22.79 -2.35 -8.04
C GLU A 158 -22.90 -3.70 -7.33
N LYS A 159 -21.82 -4.50 -7.32
CA LYS A 159 -21.77 -5.77 -6.58
C LYS A 159 -21.88 -5.55 -5.07
N THR A 160 -21.20 -4.55 -4.52
CA THR A 160 -21.23 -4.22 -3.09
C THR A 160 -22.60 -3.66 -2.67
N GLU A 161 -23.22 -2.84 -3.52
CA GLU A 161 -24.56 -2.29 -3.31
C GLU A 161 -25.62 -3.39 -3.41
N LYS A 162 -25.47 -4.33 -4.33
CA LYS A 162 -26.33 -5.52 -4.42
C LYS A 162 -26.23 -6.38 -3.16
N LEU A 163 -25.02 -6.69 -2.70
CA LEU A 163 -24.79 -7.40 -1.43
C LEU A 163 -25.36 -6.63 -0.23
N ARG A 164 -25.23 -5.30 -0.22
CA ARG A 164 -25.80 -4.43 0.82
C ARG A 164 -27.32 -4.41 0.79
N SER A 165 -27.93 -4.40 -0.40
CA SER A 165 -29.39 -4.47 -0.56
C SER A 165 -29.94 -5.82 -0.15
N GLU A 166 -29.20 -6.91 -0.39
CA GLU A 166 -29.51 -8.26 0.08
C GLU A 166 -29.36 -8.36 1.62
N ALA A 167 -28.35 -7.70 2.20
CA ALA A 167 -28.16 -7.63 3.66
C ALA A 167 -29.21 -6.76 4.39
N LYS A 168 -29.74 -5.71 3.73
CA LYS A 168 -30.69 -4.75 4.34
C LYS A 168 -32.12 -5.29 4.51
N VAL A 169 -32.41 -6.51 4.07
CA VAL A 169 -33.72 -7.16 4.24
C VAL A 169 -33.89 -7.74 5.66
N LEU A 170 -32.84 -7.82 6.49
CA LEU A 170 -32.86 -8.58 7.74
C LEU A 170 -32.87 -7.78 9.07
N GLU A 171 -32.92 -6.44 9.07
CA GLU A 171 -32.78 -5.67 10.33
C GLU A 171 -33.93 -4.69 10.61
N THR A 172 -34.64 -4.93 11.72
CA THR A 172 -35.61 -4.02 12.37
C THR A 172 -34.91 -3.08 13.37
N PRO A 173 -35.35 -1.83 13.56
CA PRO A 173 -34.59 -0.83 14.32
C PRO A 173 -34.99 -0.76 15.80
N ALA A 174 -34.02 -0.59 16.69
CA ALA A 174 -34.23 -0.17 18.08
C ALA A 174 -33.88 1.32 18.25
N SER A 175 -34.74 2.02 18.99
CA SER A 175 -34.68 3.45 19.31
C SER A 175 -33.89 3.75 20.60
N PRO A 176 -33.56 5.02 20.88
CA PRO A 176 -32.36 5.42 21.62
C PRO A 176 -32.63 5.73 23.10
N VAL A 177 -31.61 5.55 23.95
CA VAL A 177 -31.58 6.12 25.31
C VAL A 177 -30.19 6.69 25.60
N SER A 178 -30.19 7.92 26.10
CA SER A 178 -29.08 8.69 26.63
C SER A 178 -28.76 8.29 28.07
N GLU A 179 -27.53 7.85 28.38
CA GLU A 179 -26.98 7.80 29.75
C GLU A 179 -25.46 8.07 29.74
N GLU A 180 -24.97 8.68 30.83
CA GLU A 180 -23.57 9.04 31.08
C GLU A 180 -22.59 7.84 30.95
N PRO A 181 -21.30 8.07 30.62
CA PRO A 181 -20.42 7.01 30.15
C PRO A 181 -19.97 6.08 31.29
N LYS A 182 -20.52 4.85 31.31
CA LYS A 182 -20.33 3.86 32.40
C LYS A 182 -18.99 3.10 32.34
N GLY A 183 -18.34 3.00 31.18
CA GLY A 183 -17.20 2.09 31.02
C GLY A 183 -15.92 2.48 31.78
N ARG A 184 -15.17 1.50 32.28
CA ARG A 184 -13.86 1.67 32.93
C ARG A 184 -12.82 0.72 32.32
N LEU A 185 -11.68 1.27 31.92
CA LEU A 185 -10.56 0.48 31.38
C LEU A 185 -9.35 0.59 32.30
N GLN A 186 -8.92 -0.53 32.86
CA GLN A 186 -7.70 -0.63 33.67
C GLN A 186 -6.49 -0.91 32.77
N LEU A 187 -5.42 -0.16 32.99
CA LEU A 187 -4.16 -0.27 32.24
C LEU A 187 -3.10 -0.86 33.15
N GLN A 188 -2.64 -2.07 32.84
CA GLN A 188 -1.65 -2.79 33.65
C GLN A 188 -0.30 -2.86 32.93
N SER A 189 0.77 -2.52 33.63
CA SER A 189 2.13 -2.67 33.08
C SER A 189 2.49 -4.15 32.99
N VAL A 190 2.95 -4.61 31.83
CA VAL A 190 3.45 -6.00 31.66
C VAL A 190 4.71 -6.24 32.49
N LEU A 191 5.54 -5.20 32.69
CA LEU A 191 6.82 -5.31 33.37
C LEU A 191 6.68 -5.31 34.89
N SER A 192 5.80 -4.47 35.45
CA SER A 192 5.64 -4.35 36.91
C SER A 192 4.40 -5.08 37.43
N GLY A 193 3.43 -5.43 36.59
CA GLY A 193 2.15 -6.00 36.99
C GLY A 193 1.23 -5.01 37.72
N GLU A 194 1.64 -3.74 37.87
CA GLU A 194 0.86 -2.72 38.55
C GLU A 194 -0.15 -2.06 37.61
N VAL A 195 -1.33 -1.73 38.14
CA VAL A 195 -2.32 -0.90 37.43
C VAL A 195 -1.82 0.54 37.42
N PHE A 196 -1.34 0.98 36.27
CA PHE A 196 -0.77 2.30 36.06
C PHE A 196 -1.83 3.40 36.08
N ALA A 197 -2.97 3.15 35.40
CA ALA A 197 -4.05 4.11 35.32
C ALA A 197 -5.40 3.43 35.03
N THR A 198 -6.49 4.08 35.41
CA THR A 198 -7.86 3.67 35.07
C THR A 198 -8.52 4.76 34.24
N LEU A 199 -8.76 4.47 32.95
CA LEU A 199 -9.47 5.37 32.05
C LEU A 199 -10.97 5.25 32.30
N LYS A 200 -11.60 6.36 32.70
CA LYS A 200 -13.06 6.45 32.90
C LYS A 200 -13.76 6.80 31.59
N GLY A 201 -14.95 6.26 31.38
CA GLY A 201 -15.77 6.47 30.18
C GLY A 201 -15.28 5.73 28.95
N ALA A 202 -14.68 4.54 29.13
CA ALA A 202 -14.26 3.69 28.03
C ALA A 202 -15.47 3.30 27.16
N LEU A 203 -15.38 3.55 25.86
CA LEU A 203 -16.44 3.18 24.91
C LEU A 203 -16.07 1.88 24.19
N PRO A 204 -17.05 1.00 23.89
CA PRO A 204 -16.81 -0.21 23.11
C PRO A 204 -16.12 0.05 21.77
N ALA A 205 -16.36 1.22 21.17
CA ALA A 205 -15.76 1.67 19.92
C ALA A 205 -14.32 2.22 20.04
N TRP A 206 -13.75 2.34 21.25
CA TRP A 206 -12.38 2.82 21.40
C TRP A 206 -11.41 1.90 20.69
N THR A 207 -10.53 2.52 19.91
CA THR A 207 -9.44 1.85 19.22
C THR A 207 -8.16 1.94 20.05
N TYR A 208 -7.13 1.20 19.63
CA TYR A 208 -5.78 1.36 20.14
C TYR A 208 -5.36 2.84 20.22
N LYS A 209 -5.66 3.64 19.18
CA LYS A 209 -5.30 5.05 19.12
C LYS A 209 -5.95 5.85 20.25
N ASP A 210 -7.25 5.64 20.46
CA ASP A 210 -8.03 6.35 21.47
C ASP A 210 -7.46 6.11 22.87
N ILE A 211 -6.99 4.88 23.12
CA ILE A 211 -6.38 4.48 24.38
C ILE A 211 -4.99 5.11 24.49
N ALA A 212 -4.13 4.95 23.47
CA ALA A 212 -2.77 5.48 23.47
C ALA A 212 -2.73 7.01 23.63
N ASP A 213 -3.62 7.74 22.95
CA ASP A 213 -3.71 9.21 23.06
C ASP A 213 -4.19 9.67 24.44
N ARG A 214 -4.96 8.83 25.16
CA ARG A 214 -5.37 9.09 26.56
C ARG A 214 -4.30 8.69 27.57
N MET A 215 -3.46 7.71 27.23
CA MET A 215 -2.32 7.29 28.05
C MET A 215 -1.14 8.25 27.96
N ARG A 216 -0.88 8.82 26.79
CA ARG A 216 0.30 9.65 26.53
C ARG A 216 0.46 10.84 27.50
N PRO A 217 -0.59 11.60 27.87
CA PRO A 217 -0.48 12.68 28.85
C PRO A 217 -0.18 12.21 30.28
N LEU A 218 -0.43 10.93 30.58
CA LEU A 218 -0.20 10.34 31.90
C LEU A 218 1.23 9.79 32.04
N LEU A 219 1.93 9.60 30.93
CA LEU A 219 3.25 9.01 30.87
C LEU A 219 4.36 10.09 30.90
N PRO A 220 5.57 9.74 31.37
CA PRO A 220 6.74 10.61 31.27
C PRO A 220 7.03 11.06 29.83
N SER A 221 7.63 12.24 29.67
CA SER A 221 7.87 12.84 28.35
C SER A 221 8.90 12.09 27.48
N ASP A 222 9.74 11.26 28.09
CA ASP A 222 10.80 10.45 27.46
C ASP A 222 10.31 9.09 26.93
N VAL A 223 9.01 8.83 27.05
CA VAL A 223 8.36 7.64 26.50
C VAL A 223 8.42 7.68 24.97
N GLY A 224 9.02 6.62 24.40
CA GLY A 224 9.04 6.37 22.97
C GLY A 224 7.71 5.74 22.53
N THR A 225 7.68 4.42 22.41
CA THR A 225 6.50 3.70 21.89
C THR A 225 5.72 3.07 23.03
N ILE A 226 4.39 3.20 22.99
CA ILE A 226 3.45 2.47 23.84
C ILE A 226 3.05 1.23 23.05
N THR A 227 3.07 0.03 23.61
CA THR A 227 2.48 -1.16 22.99
C THR A 227 1.36 -1.67 23.88
N LEU A 228 0.18 -1.90 23.30
CA LEU A 228 -0.98 -2.39 24.03
C LEU A 228 -1.22 -3.86 23.66
N PHE A 229 -1.57 -4.65 24.66
CA PHE A 229 -1.82 -6.08 24.56
C PHE A 229 -3.24 -6.35 25.03
N ALA A 230 -3.94 -7.21 24.29
CA ALA A 230 -5.31 -7.61 24.58
C ALA A 230 -5.44 -9.14 24.58
N GLY A 231 -6.36 -9.66 25.39
CA GLY A 231 -6.63 -11.10 25.51
C GLY A 231 -5.61 -11.87 26.36
N GLU A 232 -5.90 -13.15 26.60
CA GLU A 232 -5.06 -14.04 27.42
C GLU A 232 -3.72 -14.40 26.76
N ALA A 233 -3.64 -14.33 25.42
CA ALA A 233 -2.47 -14.68 24.64
C ALA A 233 -1.40 -13.57 24.61
N MET A 234 -1.67 -12.39 25.20
CA MET A 234 -0.77 -11.23 25.15
C MET A 234 -0.35 -10.87 23.73
N GLU A 235 -1.30 -10.96 22.80
CA GLU A 235 -1.06 -10.54 21.43
C GLU A 235 -1.05 -9.00 21.39
N PRO A 236 -0.06 -8.38 20.72
CA PRO A 236 -0.11 -6.96 20.44
C PRO A 236 -1.44 -6.65 19.76
N MET A 237 -2.04 -5.51 20.06
CA MET A 237 -3.19 -5.02 19.30
C MET A 237 -2.73 -4.66 17.87
N GLU A 238 -2.62 -5.66 16.99
CA GLU A 238 -2.08 -5.55 15.63
C GLU A 238 -3.06 -4.89 14.65
N HIS A 239 -4.35 -4.87 14.99
CA HIS A 239 -5.41 -4.44 14.11
C HIS A 239 -5.87 -3.04 14.57
N TYR A 240 -5.30 -2.00 13.98
CA TYR A 240 -5.56 -0.59 14.34
C TYR A 240 -7.01 -0.13 14.11
N THR A 241 -7.85 -0.99 13.54
CA THR A 241 -9.32 -0.84 13.42
C THR A 241 -10.10 -1.64 14.46
N ALA A 242 -9.44 -2.53 15.20
CA ALA A 242 -10.06 -3.31 16.25
C ALA A 242 -10.45 -2.38 17.40
N THR A 243 -11.71 -2.49 17.78
CA THR A 243 -12.31 -1.81 18.92
C THR A 243 -12.22 -2.70 20.15
N LEU A 244 -12.32 -2.11 21.34
CA LEU A 244 -12.43 -2.87 22.60
C LEU A 244 -13.51 -3.95 22.54
N GLU A 245 -14.62 -3.66 21.86
CA GLU A 245 -15.71 -4.61 21.58
C GLU A 245 -15.26 -5.79 20.71
N SER A 246 -14.61 -5.51 19.58
CA SER A 246 -14.16 -6.56 18.65
C SER A 246 -13.11 -7.49 19.27
N LEU A 247 -12.41 -7.02 20.30
CA LEU A 247 -11.40 -7.77 21.04
C LEU A 247 -11.98 -8.46 22.29
N GLY A 248 -13.27 -8.26 22.59
CA GLY A 248 -13.93 -8.83 23.77
C GLY A 248 -13.31 -8.37 25.10
N VAL A 249 -12.72 -7.18 25.13
CA VAL A 249 -11.96 -6.68 26.29
C VAL A 249 -12.87 -6.11 27.38
N LEU A 250 -14.00 -5.53 26.99
CA LEU A 250 -15.00 -5.04 27.92
C LEU A 250 -16.00 -6.15 28.23
N ASP A 251 -16.30 -6.34 29.51
CA ASP A 251 -17.35 -7.24 29.98
C ASP A 251 -18.76 -6.63 29.81
N ASP A 252 -19.79 -7.40 30.18
CA ASP A 252 -21.20 -6.95 30.17
C ASP A 252 -21.45 -5.72 31.08
N SER A 253 -20.53 -5.45 32.03
CA SER A 253 -20.55 -4.29 32.92
C SER A 253 -19.75 -3.09 32.38
N GLN A 254 -19.20 -3.20 31.15
CA GLN A 254 -18.28 -2.24 30.52
C GLN A 254 -17.00 -1.99 31.33
N GLU A 255 -16.56 -2.97 32.11
CA GLU A 255 -15.26 -2.98 32.74
C GLU A 255 -14.31 -3.87 31.92
N GLY A 256 -13.08 -3.41 31.74
CA GLY A 256 -12.08 -4.17 31.00
C GLY A 256 -10.67 -3.86 31.46
N GLN A 257 -9.75 -4.76 31.11
CA GLN A 257 -8.35 -4.64 31.43
C GLN A 257 -7.50 -4.89 30.20
N ILE A 258 -6.53 -4.03 29.97
CA ILE A 258 -5.52 -4.22 28.93
C ILE A 258 -4.14 -4.04 29.54
N GLN A 259 -3.18 -4.74 28.95
CA GLN A 259 -1.80 -4.64 29.37
C GLN A 259 -1.02 -3.75 28.42
N TYR A 260 0.03 -3.11 28.92
CA TYR A 260 0.87 -2.25 28.10
C TYR A 260 2.36 -2.40 28.44
N THR A 261 3.20 -2.19 27.43
CA THR A 261 4.63 -1.92 27.60
C THR A 261 4.97 -0.54 27.07
N VAL A 262 6.04 0.02 27.59
CA VAL A 262 6.58 1.31 27.14
C VAL A 262 8.05 1.14 26.88
N ASP A 263 8.46 1.48 25.67
CA ASP A 263 9.86 1.53 25.28
C ASP A 263 10.37 2.97 25.41
N THR A 264 11.60 3.12 25.88
CA THR A 264 12.27 4.43 25.87
C THR A 264 12.47 4.91 24.43
N ALA A 265 12.58 6.22 24.24
CA ALA A 265 12.91 6.79 22.93
C ALA A 265 14.17 6.16 22.32
N GLU A 266 15.18 5.85 23.15
CA GLU A 266 16.43 5.20 22.73
C GLU A 266 16.21 3.75 22.25
N ALA A 267 15.48 2.94 23.02
CA ALA A 267 15.18 1.55 22.65
C ALA A 267 14.32 1.47 21.38
N PHE A 268 13.39 2.41 21.22
CA PHE A 268 12.61 2.57 20.00
C PHE A 268 13.51 2.90 18.80
N LEU A 269 14.42 3.88 18.93
CA LEU A 269 15.33 4.26 17.85
C LEU A 269 16.29 3.12 17.49
N GLU A 270 16.76 2.33 18.47
CA GLU A 270 17.58 1.15 18.22
C GLU A 270 16.82 0.09 17.41
N THR A 271 15.58 -0.21 17.81
CA THR A 271 14.70 -1.17 17.14
C THR A 271 14.36 -0.71 15.71
N ALA A 272 14.01 0.56 15.55
CA ALA A 272 13.73 1.16 14.25
C ALA A 272 14.97 1.16 13.34
N GLY A 273 16.16 1.38 13.91
CA GLY A 273 17.43 1.32 13.19
C GLY A 273 17.79 -0.08 12.71
N LYS A 274 17.54 -1.11 13.54
CA LYS A 274 17.70 -2.53 13.16
C LYS A 274 16.77 -2.91 12.00
N ARG A 275 15.50 -2.48 12.03
CA ARG A 275 14.52 -2.73 10.96
C ARG A 275 14.98 -2.18 9.60
N LEU A 276 15.70 -1.06 9.61
CA LEU A 276 16.19 -0.40 8.39
C LEU A 276 17.56 -0.92 7.94
N ASP A 277 18.10 -1.97 8.58
CA ASP A 277 19.44 -2.53 8.32
C ASP A 277 20.53 -1.44 8.27
N LEU A 278 20.40 -0.43 9.14
CA LEU A 278 21.26 0.75 9.07
C LEU A 278 22.69 0.43 9.52
N PRO A 279 23.70 0.87 8.74
CA PRO A 279 25.09 0.69 9.10
C PRO A 279 25.45 1.44 10.39
N ASN A 280 26.48 0.96 11.08
CA ASN A 280 26.99 1.60 12.31
C ASN A 280 28.01 2.71 12.02
N GLY A 281 28.49 2.81 10.76
CA GLY A 281 29.48 3.80 10.34
C GLY A 281 28.85 5.15 9.94
N SER A 282 29.45 6.25 10.43
CA SER A 282 29.02 7.63 10.15
C SER A 282 28.92 7.95 8.66
N ASP A 283 29.91 7.53 7.85
CA ASP A 283 29.97 7.84 6.42
C ASP A 283 28.93 7.04 5.60
N GLU A 284 28.69 5.79 5.98
CA GLU A 284 27.68 4.92 5.35
C GLU A 284 26.26 5.41 5.67
N LEU A 285 26.01 5.86 6.92
CA LEU A 285 24.76 6.51 7.33
C LEU A 285 24.49 7.79 6.53
N GLN A 286 25.52 8.59 6.24
CA GLN A 286 25.36 9.79 5.40
C GLN A 286 24.98 9.44 3.96
N GLY A 287 25.54 8.36 3.40
CA GLY A 287 25.18 7.86 2.08
C GLY A 287 23.71 7.44 2.02
N GLU A 288 23.27 6.66 3.00
CA GLU A 288 21.89 6.19 3.12
C GLU A 288 20.91 7.37 3.31
N LEU A 289 21.26 8.32 4.18
CA LEU A 289 20.48 9.55 4.42
C LEU A 289 20.23 10.32 3.11
N ARG A 290 21.25 10.50 2.27
CA ARG A 290 21.11 11.19 0.98
C ARG A 290 20.18 10.45 0.02
N ARG A 291 20.25 9.11 0.00
CA ARG A 291 19.38 8.26 -0.83
C ARG A 291 17.93 8.42 -0.41
N MET A 292 17.65 8.23 0.87
CA MET A 292 16.28 8.28 1.40
C MET A 292 15.65 9.67 1.29
N LEU A 293 16.44 10.74 1.50
CA LEU A 293 15.94 12.10 1.30
C LEU A 293 15.56 12.35 -0.17
N THR A 294 16.35 11.84 -1.11
CA THR A 294 16.06 11.94 -2.54
C THR A 294 14.79 11.18 -2.90
N GLU A 295 14.59 9.99 -2.33
CA GLU A 295 13.39 9.17 -2.56
C GLU A 295 12.12 9.80 -1.96
N ALA A 296 12.21 10.31 -0.72
CA ALA A 296 11.13 11.06 -0.09
C ALA A 296 10.76 12.30 -0.92
N THR A 297 11.75 13.05 -1.42
CA THR A 297 11.51 14.22 -2.28
C THR A 297 10.84 13.82 -3.60
N ARG A 298 11.31 12.75 -4.25
CA ARG A 298 10.71 12.23 -5.50
C ARG A 298 9.26 11.81 -5.33
N SER A 299 8.86 11.31 -4.17
CA SER A 299 7.46 10.96 -3.92
C SER A 299 6.51 12.17 -3.99
N LEU A 300 7.01 13.38 -3.71
CA LEU A 300 6.26 14.63 -3.85
C LEU A 300 6.20 15.15 -5.29
N ASP A 301 7.13 14.76 -6.17
CA ASP A 301 7.10 15.15 -7.59
C ASP A 301 5.85 14.62 -8.31
N TYR A 302 5.27 13.52 -7.79
CA TYR A 302 4.02 12.93 -8.28
C TYR A 302 2.76 13.60 -7.71
N LEU A 303 2.90 14.65 -6.90
CA LEU A 303 1.79 15.31 -6.23
C LEU A 303 1.59 16.73 -6.79
N SER A 304 0.51 16.93 -7.54
CA SER A 304 0.13 18.25 -8.05
C SER A 304 -0.80 18.99 -7.08
N LYS A 305 -0.97 20.31 -7.30
CA LYS A 305 -1.97 21.10 -6.55
C LYS A 305 -3.40 20.60 -6.76
N ALA A 306 -3.70 20.01 -7.92
CA ALA A 306 -5.00 19.43 -8.21
C ALA A 306 -5.24 18.17 -7.38
N ASP A 307 -4.23 17.29 -7.27
CA ASP A 307 -4.30 16.06 -6.45
C ASP A 307 -4.56 16.41 -4.96
N VAL A 308 -3.91 17.45 -4.43
CA VAL A 308 -4.18 17.94 -3.06
C VAL A 308 -5.60 18.51 -2.92
N ALA A 309 -6.07 19.24 -3.94
CA ALA A 309 -7.42 19.79 -3.94
C ALA A 309 -8.50 18.70 -3.93
N GLU A 310 -8.25 17.56 -4.58
CA GLU A 310 -9.12 16.37 -4.58
C GLU A 310 -9.25 15.76 -3.19
N VAL A 311 -8.11 15.50 -2.52
CA VAL A 311 -8.10 14.97 -1.14
C VAL A 311 -8.82 15.93 -0.19
N ARG A 312 -8.60 17.24 -0.34
CA ARG A 312 -9.27 18.28 0.45
C ARG A 312 -10.78 18.31 0.22
N ALA A 313 -11.25 18.06 -1.01
CA ALA A 313 -12.67 18.12 -1.37
C ALA A 313 -13.52 17.00 -0.72
N LEU A 314 -12.89 15.98 -0.13
CA LEU A 314 -13.59 14.89 0.53
C LEU A 314 -14.35 15.36 1.77
N ASN A 315 -15.69 15.37 1.66
CA ASN A 315 -16.59 15.72 2.77
C ASN A 315 -16.52 14.71 3.93
N LYS A 316 -16.39 13.42 3.60
CA LYS A 316 -16.17 12.32 4.54
C LYS A 316 -15.02 11.45 4.00
N PRO A 317 -13.77 11.66 4.44
CA PRO A 317 -12.63 10.94 3.91
C PRO A 317 -12.70 9.47 4.34
N PRO A 318 -12.28 8.52 3.48
CA PRO A 318 -11.97 7.16 3.91
C PRO A 318 -10.98 7.18 5.08
N ARG A 319 -11.10 6.21 6.00
CA ARG A 319 -10.28 6.16 7.20
C ARG A 319 -8.78 6.16 6.88
N ALA A 320 -8.35 5.41 5.87
CA ALA A 320 -6.95 5.37 5.45
C ALA A 320 -6.41 6.75 5.06
N ILE A 321 -7.18 7.54 4.29
CA ILE A 321 -6.78 8.90 3.90
C ILE A 321 -6.67 9.81 5.12
N GLN A 322 -7.64 9.71 6.05
CA GLN A 322 -7.59 10.49 7.28
C GLN A 322 -6.32 10.19 8.08
N LEU A 323 -5.98 8.91 8.24
CA LEU A 323 -4.79 8.48 8.97
C LEU A 323 -3.49 8.95 8.31
N VAL A 324 -3.39 8.88 6.97
CA VAL A 324 -2.23 9.45 6.26
C VAL A 324 -2.08 10.94 6.54
N MET A 325 -3.19 11.69 6.50
CA MET A 325 -3.15 13.13 6.75
C MET A 325 -2.82 13.48 8.20
N GLU A 326 -3.27 12.68 9.17
CA GLU A 326 -2.88 12.81 10.57
C GLU A 326 -1.36 12.57 10.75
N ALA A 327 -0.79 11.58 10.06
CA ALA A 327 0.66 11.33 10.09
C ALA A 327 1.47 12.48 9.47
N VAL A 328 0.99 13.03 8.35
CA VAL A 328 1.58 14.24 7.73
C VAL A 328 1.51 15.43 8.70
N ALA A 329 0.36 15.61 9.38
CA ALA A 329 0.19 16.68 10.36
C ALA A 329 1.21 16.60 11.50
N LEU A 330 1.43 15.40 12.04
CA LEU A 330 2.42 15.16 13.09
C LEU A 330 3.82 15.53 12.66
N LEU A 331 4.26 15.08 11.47
CA LEU A 331 5.58 15.42 10.94
C LEU A 331 5.76 16.92 10.70
N MET A 332 4.69 17.61 10.29
CA MET A 332 4.68 19.06 10.09
C MET A 332 4.49 19.86 11.38
N ALA A 333 4.38 19.20 12.54
CA ALA A 333 4.02 19.81 13.83
C ALA A 333 2.74 20.68 13.75
N HIS A 334 1.79 20.28 12.91
CA HIS A 334 0.52 20.96 12.76
C HIS A 334 -0.50 20.37 13.75
N PRO A 335 -1.13 21.17 14.63
CA PRO A 335 -2.13 20.66 15.55
C PRO A 335 -3.38 20.22 14.78
N PHE A 336 -3.95 19.09 15.17
CA PHE A 336 -5.21 18.61 14.58
C PHE A 336 -6.10 17.95 15.63
N ASP A 337 -7.40 18.22 15.51
CA ASP A 337 -8.46 17.64 16.34
C ASP A 337 -9.55 16.98 15.50
N SER A 338 -9.58 17.27 14.20
CA SER A 338 -10.67 16.92 13.30
C SER A 338 -10.23 16.91 11.85
N TRP A 339 -11.04 16.33 10.97
CA TRP A 339 -10.79 16.44 9.53
C TRP A 339 -10.80 17.89 9.04
N LYS A 340 -11.51 18.78 9.73
CA LYS A 340 -11.55 20.21 9.37
C LYS A 340 -10.19 20.89 9.57
N SER A 341 -9.47 20.59 10.65
CA SER A 341 -8.11 21.10 10.87
C SER A 341 -7.13 20.54 9.85
N LEU A 342 -7.25 19.25 9.51
CA LEU A 342 -6.43 18.62 8.47
C LEU A 342 -6.67 19.21 7.08
N ARG A 343 -7.93 19.52 6.75
CA ARG A 343 -8.24 20.27 5.51
C ARG A 343 -7.63 21.66 5.50
N ALA A 344 -7.66 22.38 6.63
CA ALA A 344 -7.09 23.72 6.72
C ALA A 344 -5.57 23.71 6.44
N MET A 345 -4.86 22.67 6.89
CA MET A 345 -3.45 22.47 6.55
C MET A 345 -3.23 22.32 5.03
N MET A 346 -4.07 21.53 4.36
CA MET A 346 -4.02 21.34 2.90
C MET A 346 -4.47 22.57 2.10
N ASP A 347 -5.25 23.46 2.73
CA ASP A 347 -5.73 24.70 2.09
C ASP A 347 -4.65 25.78 2.00
N ASP A 348 -3.55 25.60 2.74
CA ASP A 348 -2.39 26.49 2.66
C ASP A 348 -1.75 26.41 1.26
N LYS A 349 -1.64 27.56 0.60
CA LYS A 349 -0.99 27.69 -0.73
C LYS A 349 0.47 27.23 -0.71
N LEU A 350 1.11 27.24 0.46
CA LEU A 350 2.48 26.81 0.69
C LEU A 350 2.57 25.37 1.18
N PHE A 351 1.49 24.61 1.28
CA PHE A 351 1.49 23.24 1.80
C PHE A 351 2.56 22.36 1.15
N LEU A 352 2.56 22.24 -0.18
CA LEU A 352 3.56 21.46 -0.92
C LEU A 352 4.99 21.98 -0.71
N THR A 353 5.17 23.30 -0.65
CA THR A 353 6.48 23.92 -0.38
C THR A 353 6.97 23.58 1.02
N LYS A 354 6.07 23.55 2.02
CA LYS A 354 6.39 23.18 3.41
C LYS A 354 6.75 21.69 3.53
N LEU A 355 6.11 20.81 2.75
CA LEU A 355 6.50 19.40 2.69
C LEU A 355 7.93 19.22 2.14
N LEU A 356 8.27 19.95 1.08
CA LEU A 356 9.60 19.93 0.46
C LEU A 356 10.69 20.53 1.36
N GLN A 357 10.32 21.54 2.18
CA GLN A 357 11.23 22.23 3.09
C GLN A 357 11.24 21.62 4.50
N LEU A 358 10.59 20.47 4.70
CA LEU A 358 10.53 19.86 6.02
C LEU A 358 11.93 19.44 6.46
N ASP A 359 12.34 20.01 7.58
CA ASP A 359 13.63 19.72 8.18
C ASP A 359 13.52 18.49 9.08
N ALA A 360 13.91 17.31 8.57
CA ALA A 360 13.90 16.05 9.30
C ALA A 360 14.74 16.11 10.59
N HIS A 361 15.69 17.06 10.70
CA HIS A 361 16.45 17.32 11.91
C HIS A 361 15.61 17.86 13.08
N ARG A 362 14.43 18.40 12.80
CA ARG A 362 13.55 18.97 13.83
C ARG A 362 12.49 18.00 14.34
N VAL A 363 12.38 16.83 13.72
CA VAL A 363 11.46 15.79 14.16
C VAL A 363 12.03 15.17 15.44
N SER A 364 11.27 15.25 16.53
CA SER A 364 11.69 14.72 17.82
C SER A 364 11.40 13.22 17.93
N PRO A 365 12.09 12.47 18.80
CA PRO A 365 11.83 11.05 19.02
C PRO A 365 10.38 10.76 19.43
N GLU A 366 9.74 11.66 20.17
CA GLU A 366 8.34 11.54 20.60
C GLU A 366 7.38 11.67 19.40
N VAL A 367 7.70 12.53 18.43
CA VAL A 367 6.95 12.61 17.17
C VAL A 367 7.19 11.37 16.33
N LEU A 368 8.42 10.86 16.27
CA LEU A 368 8.72 9.62 15.55
C LEU A 368 7.93 8.44 16.10
N ALA A 369 7.86 8.25 17.42
CA ALA A 369 7.07 7.17 17.99
C ALA A 369 5.57 7.32 17.72
N GLN A 370 5.05 8.55 17.70
CA GLN A 370 3.67 8.81 17.29
C GLN A 370 3.42 8.49 15.82
N VAL A 371 4.35 8.86 14.94
CA VAL A 371 4.26 8.61 13.50
C VAL A 371 4.47 7.12 13.19
N HIS A 372 5.26 6.41 14.00
CA HIS A 372 5.50 4.98 13.87
C HIS A 372 4.20 4.18 13.88
N TRP A 373 3.23 4.58 14.71
CA TRP A 373 1.89 4.00 14.73
C TRP A 373 1.22 3.95 13.35
N TYR A 374 1.35 5.04 12.58
CA TYR A 374 0.78 5.13 11.24
C TYR A 374 1.59 4.31 10.22
N ILE A 375 2.90 4.18 10.43
CA ILE A 375 3.81 3.50 9.50
C ILE A 375 3.82 1.98 9.70
N ALA A 376 3.63 1.51 10.92
CA ALA A 376 3.48 0.09 11.23
C ALA A 376 2.14 -0.48 10.73
N ASN A 377 1.15 0.38 10.46
CA ASN A 377 -0.16 -0.05 9.98
C ASN A 377 -0.07 -0.65 8.55
N PRO A 378 -0.46 -1.93 8.36
CA PRO A 378 -0.43 -2.60 7.05
C PRO A 378 -1.43 -2.00 6.05
N ASP A 379 -2.53 -1.40 6.53
CA ASP A 379 -3.51 -0.72 5.67
C ASP A 379 -2.96 0.61 5.12
N LEU A 380 -1.92 1.16 5.76
CA LEU A 380 -1.25 2.41 5.38
C LEU A 380 0.04 2.13 4.60
N LEU A 381 0.11 1.02 3.88
CA LEU A 381 1.15 0.79 2.88
C LEU A 381 0.84 1.62 1.62
N PRO A 382 1.84 2.26 0.98
CA PRO A 382 1.60 3.07 -0.22
C PRO A 382 0.84 2.31 -1.32
N GLY A 383 1.10 1.01 -1.48
CA GLY A 383 0.37 0.15 -2.41
C GLY A 383 -1.11 -0.04 -2.08
N GLN A 384 -1.47 -0.13 -0.79
CA GLN A 384 -2.86 -0.26 -0.36
C GLN A 384 -3.60 1.08 -0.47
N VAL A 385 -2.96 2.17 -0.02
CA VAL A 385 -3.51 3.53 -0.09
C VAL A 385 -3.71 3.97 -1.55
N LYS A 386 -2.84 3.51 -2.47
CA LYS A 386 -2.95 3.82 -3.92
C LYS A 386 -4.26 3.33 -4.53
N ASN A 387 -4.85 2.25 -4.00
CA ASN A 387 -6.16 1.76 -4.45
C ASN A 387 -7.31 2.70 -4.06
N ILE A 388 -7.07 3.62 -3.13
CA ILE A 388 -8.07 4.56 -2.62
C ILE A 388 -7.83 5.96 -3.22
N SER A 389 -6.58 6.43 -3.19
CA SER A 389 -6.19 7.71 -3.76
C SER A 389 -4.71 7.73 -4.09
N ARG A 390 -4.40 8.07 -5.34
CA ARG A 390 -3.02 8.27 -5.80
C ARG A 390 -2.31 9.37 -5.01
N ALA A 391 -3.01 10.47 -4.76
CA ALA A 391 -2.50 11.59 -3.97
C ALA A 391 -2.13 11.17 -2.54
N ALA A 392 -3.04 10.44 -1.88
CA ALA A 392 -2.80 9.90 -0.54
C ALA A 392 -1.65 8.87 -0.52
N ALA A 393 -1.45 8.10 -1.59
CA ALA A 393 -0.34 7.17 -1.70
C ALA A 393 1.01 7.88 -1.82
N SER A 394 1.10 8.95 -2.61
CA SER A 394 2.31 9.78 -2.68
C SER A 394 2.63 10.41 -1.33
N LEU A 395 1.63 10.95 -0.63
CA LEU A 395 1.79 11.48 0.73
C LEU A 395 2.20 10.41 1.74
N CYS A 396 1.61 9.21 1.65
CA CYS A 396 1.99 8.06 2.47
C CYS A 396 3.44 7.64 2.25
N SER A 397 3.88 7.57 1.00
CA SER A 397 5.28 7.28 0.65
C SER A 397 6.22 8.36 1.18
N TRP A 398 5.83 9.63 1.06
CA TRP A 398 6.59 10.75 1.61
C TRP A 398 6.71 10.66 3.14
N THR A 399 5.61 10.42 3.85
CA THR A 399 5.59 10.28 5.31
C THR A 399 6.54 9.18 5.79
N ARG A 400 6.51 8.02 5.11
CA ARG A 400 7.42 6.90 5.42
C ARG A 400 8.87 7.27 5.17
N GLY A 401 9.18 7.87 4.02
CA GLY A 401 10.54 8.29 3.68
C GLY A 401 11.09 9.33 4.67
N VAL A 402 10.29 10.34 5.03
CA VAL A 402 10.68 11.34 6.03
C VAL A 402 10.90 10.72 7.40
N TYR A 403 10.03 9.80 7.81
CA TYR A 403 10.18 9.09 9.08
C TYR A 403 11.51 8.32 9.12
N ASP A 404 11.81 7.54 8.08
CA ASP A 404 13.05 6.76 8.04
C ASP A 404 14.29 7.68 8.01
N VAL A 405 14.25 8.79 7.26
CA VAL A 405 15.27 9.86 7.29
C VAL A 405 15.47 10.41 8.70
N ALA A 406 14.38 10.74 9.40
CA ALA A 406 14.44 11.30 10.74
C ALA A 406 14.94 10.27 11.78
N VAL A 407 14.66 8.97 11.61
CA VAL A 407 15.27 7.89 12.40
C VAL A 407 16.79 7.84 12.19
N ILE A 408 17.25 7.87 10.93
CA ILE A 408 18.69 7.90 10.60
C ILE A 408 19.36 9.12 11.23
N VAL A 409 18.76 10.31 11.09
CA VAL A 409 19.29 11.56 11.65
C VAL A 409 19.41 11.47 13.18
N SER A 410 18.41 10.91 13.84
CA SER A 410 18.41 10.75 15.30
C SER A 410 19.51 9.79 15.75
N ARG A 411 19.71 8.69 15.03
CA ARG A 411 20.80 7.73 15.27
C ARG A 411 22.17 8.34 15.00
N TYR A 412 22.32 9.08 13.90
CA TYR A 412 23.55 9.79 13.55
C TYR A 412 23.96 10.77 14.65
N ARG A 413 23.01 11.50 15.24
CA ARG A 413 23.28 12.39 16.38
C ARG A 413 23.72 11.65 17.63
N ALA A 414 23.06 10.53 17.95
CA ALA A 414 23.43 9.71 19.10
C ALA A 414 24.88 9.22 18.98
N LEU A 415 25.31 8.80 17.78
CA LEU A 415 26.69 8.38 17.51
C LEU A 415 27.72 9.51 17.55
N GLN A 416 27.32 10.76 17.30
CA GLN A 416 28.21 11.93 17.38
C GLN A 416 28.30 12.50 18.81
N ALA A 417 27.34 12.15 19.67
CA ALA A 417 27.30 12.58 21.07
C ALA A 417 27.95 11.58 22.04
N ALA A 418 28.09 10.31 21.62
CA ALA A 418 28.84 9.25 22.30
C ALA A 418 30.34 9.34 21.97
#